data_AF-A0A1F8SKI7-F1
#
_entry.id   AF-A0A1F8SKI7-F1
#
_cell.length_a   1.000
_cell.length_b   1.000
_cell.length_c   1.000
_cell.angle_alpha   90.00
_cell.angle_beta   90.00
_cell.angle_gamma   90.00
#
_symmetry.space_group_name_H-M   'P 1'
#
loop_
_entity.id
_entity.type
_entity.pdbx_description
1 polymer ?
#
loop_
_entity_poly.entity_id
_entity_poly.type
_entity_poly.pdbx_seq_one_letter_code
_entity_poly.pdbx_strand_id
1 'polypeptide(L)' 'MDSIPEQLDALWNDLLSRENELVRKAFNSLDPLSQKTVLAHLKRMASEADWQPGQRTSAKAALRALENQINQDE' A
#
# COMPACT_ATOMS: atom_id res chain seq x y z
N MET A 1 -26.08 3.90 5.31
CA MET A 1 -25.18 4.40 6.37
C MET A 1 -23.87 3.73 6.09
N ASP A 2 -23.12 4.32 5.16
CA ASP A 2 -21.94 3.69 4.60
C ASP A 2 -20.76 4.09 5.47
N SER A 3 -20.36 3.17 6.33
CA SER A 3 -19.21 3.33 7.20
C SER A 3 -17.94 3.37 6.34
N ILE A 4 -17.52 4.59 5.99
CA ILE A 4 -16.18 4.94 5.47
C ILE A 4 -15.03 4.08 6.06
N PRO A 5 -15.02 3.69 7.36
CA PRO A 5 -13.95 2.85 7.90
C PRO A 5 -13.80 1.47 7.23
N GLU A 6 -14.88 0.80 6.80
CA GLU A 6 -14.76 -0.57 6.26
C GLU A 6 -14.05 -0.62 4.91
N GLN A 7 -14.27 0.40 4.06
CA GLN A 7 -13.59 0.53 2.77
C GLN A 7 -12.10 0.85 2.95
N LEU A 8 -11.77 1.63 3.99
CA LEU A 8 -10.40 1.98 4.32
C LEU A 8 -9.63 0.78 4.89
N ASP A 9 -10.25 0.02 5.79
CA ASP A 9 -9.67 -1.23 6.32
C ASP A 9 -9.41 -2.25 5.22
N ALA A 10 -10.37 -2.44 4.30
CA ALA A 10 -10.19 -3.32 3.15
C ALA A 10 -9.03 -2.88 2.24
N LEU A 11 -8.94 -1.56 1.97
CA LEU A 11 -7.83 -0.99 1.20
C LEU A 11 -6.47 -1.29 1.86
N TRP A 12 -6.35 -1.07 3.17
CA TRP A 12 -5.10 -1.33 3.88
C TRP A 12 -4.79 -2.82 3.98
N ASN A 13 -5.81 -3.66 4.13
CA ASN A 13 -5.64 -5.11 4.10
C ASN A 13 -5.06 -5.57 2.76
N ASP A 14 -5.57 -5.07 1.64
CA ASP A 14 -5.06 -5.41 0.31
C ASP A 14 -3.66 -4.84 0.07
N LEU A 15 -3.39 -3.59 0.50
CA LEU A 15 -2.06 -2.96 0.39
C LEU A 15 -1.00 -3.64 1.26
N LEU A 16 -1.38 -4.23 2.40
CA LEU A 16 -0.45 -4.87 3.33
C LEU A 16 -0.48 -6.41 3.25
N SER A 17 -1.27 -6.96 2.32
CA SER A 17 -1.44 -8.41 2.06
C SER A 17 -0.15 -9.10 1.64
N ARG A 18 0.82 -8.33 1.10
CA ARG A 18 2.06 -8.82 0.45
C ARG A 18 1.82 -9.52 -0.89
N GLU A 19 0.58 -9.55 -1.36
CA GLU A 19 0.22 -10.12 -2.65
C GLU A 19 0.36 -9.04 -3.73
N ASN A 20 1.33 -9.20 -4.62
CA ASN A 20 1.67 -8.18 -5.62
C ASN A 20 0.45 -7.71 -6.43
N GLU A 21 -0.42 -8.63 -6.84
CA GLU A 21 -1.62 -8.31 -7.62
C GLU A 21 -2.63 -7.48 -6.82
N LEU A 22 -2.90 -7.84 -5.56
CA LEU A 22 -3.82 -7.12 -4.69
C LEU A 22 -3.29 -5.73 -4.36
N VAL A 23 -2.00 -5.62 -4.03
CA VAL A 23 -1.35 -4.34 -3.74
C VAL A 23 -1.49 -3.39 -4.93
N ARG A 24 -1.17 -3.86 -6.14
CA ARG A 24 -1.26 -3.06 -7.36
C ARG A 24 -2.70 -2.65 -7.64
N LYS A 25 -3.65 -3.58 -7.54
CA LYS A 25 -5.07 -3.31 -7.76
C LYS A 25 -5.60 -2.27 -6.77
N ALA A 26 -5.30 -2.43 -5.48
CA ALA A 26 -5.71 -1.50 -4.43
C ALA A 26 -5.11 -0.11 -4.64
N PHE A 27 -3.82 -0.03 -4.99
CA PHE A 27 -3.16 1.24 -5.28
C PHE A 27 -3.69 1.93 -6.54
N ASN A 28 -3.93 1.17 -7.61
CA ASN A 28 -4.48 1.70 -8.86
C ASN A 28 -5.96 2.11 -8.75
N SER A 29 -6.68 1.61 -7.75
CA SER A 29 -8.05 2.04 -7.45
C SER A 29 -8.11 3.43 -6.79
N LEU A 30 -6.98 3.97 -6.33
CA LEU A 30 -6.89 5.29 -5.71
C LEU A 30 -6.67 6.38 -6.74
N ASP A 31 -7.17 7.59 -6.47
CA ASP A 31 -6.82 8.76 -7.28
C ASP A 31 -5.32 9.12 -7.13
N PRO A 32 -4.73 9.83 -8.10
CA PRO A 32 -3.33 10.27 -8.05
C PRO A 32 -2.89 11.00 -6.76
N LEU A 33 -3.76 11.81 -6.14
CA LEU A 33 -3.43 12.47 -4.87
C LEU A 33 -3.37 11.46 -3.71
N SER A 34 -4.33 10.55 -3.67
CA SER A 34 -4.44 9.47 -2.69
C SER A 34 -3.27 8.48 -2.82
N GLN A 35 -2.88 8.13 -4.05
CA GLN A 35 -1.70 7.31 -4.34
C GLN A 35 -0.42 7.90 -3.76
N LYS A 36 -0.18 9.21 -3.94
CA LYS A 36 0.99 9.89 -3.35
C LYS A 36 0.99 9.81 -1.82
N THR A 37 -0.18 9.98 -1.22
CA THR A 37 -0.36 9.93 0.23
C THR A 37 -0.08 8.53 0.77
N VAL A 38 -0.65 7.50 0.14
CA VAL A 38 -0.42 6.09 0.48
C VAL A 38 1.04 5.70 0.28
N LEU A 39 1.67 6.10 -0.82
CA LEU A 39 3.07 5.82 -1.09
C LEU A 39 4.00 6.43 -0.02
N ALA A 40 3.73 7.68 0.38
CA ALA A 40 4.46 8.34 1.46
C ALA A 40 4.27 7.61 2.80
N HIS A 41 3.05 7.15 3.06
CA HIS A 41 2.72 6.38 4.27
C HIS A 41 3.45 5.03 4.31
N LEU A 42 3.43 4.27 3.21
CA LEU A 42 4.15 2.99 3.09
C LEU A 42 5.66 3.18 3.28
N LYS A 43 6.25 4.27 2.77
CA LYS A 43 7.67 4.60 2.99
C LYS A 43 7.99 4.86 4.47
N ARG A 44 7.11 5.58 5.18
CA ARG A 44 7.21 5.80 6.63
C ARG A 44 7.12 4.48 7.40
N MET A 45 6.09 3.68 7.11
CA MET A 45 5.91 2.35 7.69
C MET A 45 7.13 1.43 7.51
N ALA A 46 7.76 1.47 6.33
CA ALA A 46 8.92 0.63 6.03
C ALA A 46 10.21 1.07 6.74
N SER A 47 10.33 2.35 7.11
CA SER A 47 11.58 2.99 7.53
C SER A 47 11.60 3.36 9.02
N GLU A 48 10.48 3.79 9.57
CA GLU A 48 10.40 4.25 10.97
C GLU A 48 10.39 3.06 11.95
N ALA A 49 11.08 3.25 13.08
CA ALA A 49 11.26 2.22 14.10
C ALA A 49 10.02 2.03 15.00
N ASP A 50 9.05 2.92 14.94
CA ASP A 50 7.79 2.83 15.71
C ASP A 50 6.83 1.76 15.17
N TRP A 51 7.01 1.33 13.92
CA TRP A 51 6.14 0.31 13.31
C TRP A 51 6.52 -1.10 13.72
N GLN A 52 5.53 -1.98 13.82
CA GLN A 52 5.81 -3.38 14.14
C GLN A 52 6.59 -4.08 13.01
N PRO A 53 7.48 -5.04 13.31
CA PRO A 53 8.29 -5.72 12.28
C PRO A 53 7.46 -6.35 11.15
N GLY A 54 6.27 -6.86 11.48
CA GLY A 54 5.32 -7.41 10.49
C GLY A 54 4.78 -6.35 9.54
N GLN A 55 4.46 -5.16 10.06
CA GLN A 55 3.98 -4.01 9.28
C GLN A 55 5.08 -3.45 8.39
N ARG A 56 6.33 -3.33 8.89
CA ARG A 56 7.46 -2.90 8.06
C ARG A 56 7.70 -3.85 6.90
N THR A 57 7.62 -5.16 7.17
CA THR A 57 7.76 -6.19 6.14
C THR A 57 6.65 -6.09 5.08
N SER A 58 5.40 -5.93 5.52
CA SER A 58 4.28 -5.73 4.59
C SER A 58 4.43 -4.45 3.76
N ALA A 59 4.82 -3.33 4.37
CA ALA A 59 5.04 -2.07 3.66
C ALA A 59 6.19 -2.17 2.65
N LYS A 60 7.29 -2.85 2.99
CA LYS A 60 8.40 -3.11 2.05
C LYS A 60 7.97 -3.98 0.87
N ALA A 61 7.15 -5.01 1.12
CA ALA A 61 6.60 -5.84 0.05
C ALA A 61 5.69 -5.02 -0.86
N ALA A 62 4.84 -4.16 -0.29
CA ALA A 62 3.96 -3.28 -1.05
C ALA A 62 4.75 -2.31 -1.94
N LEU A 63 5.77 -1.64 -1.39
CA LEU A 63 6.63 -0.74 -2.15
C LEU A 63 7.31 -1.45 -3.33
N ARG A 64 7.84 -2.67 -3.11
CA ARG A 64 8.43 -3.48 -4.19
C ARG A 64 7.44 -3.85 -5.27
N ALA A 65 6.20 -4.20 -4.90
CA ALA A 65 5.16 -4.54 -5.86
C ALA A 65 4.84 -3.36 -6.78
N LEU A 66 4.83 -2.14 -6.24
CA LEU A 66 4.59 -0.88 -6.95
C LEU A 66 5.78 -0.45 -7.80
N GLU A 67 7.02 -0.57 -7.30
CA GLU A 67 8.23 -0.30 -8.08
C GLU A 67 8.30 -1.22 -9.32
N ASN A 68 8.02 -2.51 -9.14
CA ASN A 68 7.97 -3.46 -10.25
C ASN A 68 6.78 -3.22 -11.20
N GLN A 69 5.77 -2.44 -10.82
CA GLN A 69 4.70 -2.05 -11.76
C GLN A 69 5.22 -0.95 -12.68
N ILE A 70 5.84 0.10 -12.11
CA ILE A 70 6.38 1.24 -12.87
C ILE A 70 7.41 0.78 -13.91
N ASN A 71 8.26 -0.19 -13.56
CA ASN A 71 9.28 -0.73 -14.47
C ASN A 71 8.76 -1.72 -15.52
N GLN A 72 7.47 -2.08 -15.52
CA GLN A 72 6.85 -2.99 -16.49
C GLN A 72 5.96 -2.26 -17.51
N ASP A 73 5.70 -0.96 -17.30
CA ASP A 73 4.96 -0.08 -18.21
C ASP A 73 5.90 0.73 -19.15
N GLU A 74 7.21 0.40 -19.21
CA GLU A 74 8.21 0.94 -20.16
C GLU A 74 8.50 0.02 -21.35
#